data_AF-A0A5P9FDG6-F1
#
_entry.id   AF-A0A5P9FDG6-F1
#
_cell.length_a   1.000
_cell.length_b   1.000
_cell.length_c   1.000
_cell.angle_alpha   90.00
_cell.angle_beta   90.00
_cell.angle_gamma   90.00
#
_symmetry.space_group_name_H-M   'P 1'
#
loop_
_entity.id
_entity.type
_entity.pdbx_description
1 polymer ?
#
loop_
_entity_poly.entity_id
_entity_poly.type
_entity_poly.pdbx_seq_one_letter_code
_entity_poly.pdbx_strand_id
1 'polypeptide(L)'
;MPRPAKNLKLEERIEVARRFTAGESAKELAAAFGISPRHVNRLAKEEAGEGIAARDPSETVAFRASQSELAAFDAEWRERGFSNRSQALNAVLRGRCGFLDVPRDLVAEFCAAWRQAKDVSDAGMVLAKAVHRGRLEVSAADRAVLIELLDLAQSMSREMGRMKDAAQALRHQEWPQREEGQGADGAVLEGTPRETVTGLRLVRNG
;
A
#
# COMPACT_ATOMS: atom_id res chain seq x y z
N MET A 1 -29.88 5.30 26.48
CA MET A 1 -30.35 3.93 26.23
C MET A 1 -29.65 3.37 25.00
N PRO A 2 -28.82 2.32 25.11
CA PRO A 2 -28.27 1.65 23.93
C PRO A 2 -29.40 0.94 23.18
N ARG A 3 -29.56 1.24 21.88
CA ARG A 3 -30.53 0.54 21.02
C ARG A 3 -30.07 -0.90 20.80
N PRO A 4 -30.96 -1.90 20.84
CA PRO A 4 -30.63 -3.28 20.53
C PRO A 4 -30.02 -3.37 19.13
N ALA A 5 -28.95 -4.16 18.98
CA ALA A 5 -28.29 -4.38 17.70
C ALA A 5 -29.23 -5.14 16.76
N LYS A 6 -29.85 -4.43 15.82
CA LYS A 6 -30.68 -5.04 14.78
C LYS A 6 -29.76 -5.63 13.71
N ASN A 7 -29.83 -6.94 13.52
CA ASN A 7 -29.18 -7.62 12.40
C ASN A 7 -30.08 -7.47 11.18
N LEU A 8 -29.66 -6.63 10.23
CA LEU A 8 -30.36 -6.44 8.96
C LEU A 8 -30.24 -7.68 8.09
N LYS A 9 -31.31 -8.01 7.36
CA LYS A 9 -31.27 -9.03 6.31
C LYS A 9 -30.42 -8.53 5.13
N LEU A 10 -29.92 -9.46 4.31
CA LEU A 10 -29.06 -9.15 3.15
C LEU A 10 -29.71 -8.13 2.21
N GLU A 11 -31.00 -8.27 1.96
CA GLU A 11 -31.81 -7.35 1.14
C GLU A 11 -31.82 -5.92 1.71
N GLU A 12 -31.99 -5.78 3.03
CA GLU A 12 -31.99 -4.48 3.71
C GLU A 12 -30.59 -3.84 3.70
N ARG A 13 -29.52 -4.65 3.73
CA ARG A 13 -28.13 -4.16 3.64
C ARG A 13 -27.83 -3.57 2.25
N ILE A 14 -28.25 -4.26 1.19
CA ILE A 14 -28.08 -3.82 -0.20
C ILE A 14 -28.85 -2.50 -0.43
N GLU A 15 -30.08 -2.40 0.08
CA GLU A 15 -30.90 -1.19 -0.07
C GLU A 15 -30.31 0.01 0.68
N VAL A 16 -29.80 -0.17 1.90
CA VAL A 16 -29.09 0.88 2.65
C VAL A 16 -27.87 1.37 1.87
N ALA A 17 -27.08 0.47 1.30
CA ALA A 17 -25.88 0.83 0.55
C ALA A 17 -26.21 1.58 -0.76
N ARG A 18 -27.27 1.13 -1.48
CA ARG A 18 -27.76 1.80 -2.69
C ARG A 18 -28.20 3.23 -2.41
N ARG A 19 -29.00 3.44 -1.36
CA ARG A 19 -29.51 4.77 -0.96
C ARG A 19 -28.41 5.68 -0.43
N PHE A 20 -27.43 5.12 0.28
CA PHE A 20 -26.25 5.88 0.71
C PHE A 20 -25.39 6.33 -0.49
N THR A 21 -25.20 5.46 -1.49
CA THR A 21 -24.50 5.79 -2.74
C THR A 21 -25.25 6.85 -3.55
N ALA A 22 -26.58 6.87 -3.46
CA ALA A 22 -27.42 7.90 -4.05
C ALA A 22 -27.35 9.26 -3.34
N GLY A 23 -26.59 9.38 -2.24
CA GLY A 23 -26.31 10.64 -1.55
C GLY A 23 -27.17 10.91 -0.32
N GLU A 24 -27.98 9.95 0.14
CA GLU A 24 -28.75 10.11 1.38
C GLU A 24 -27.85 10.11 2.63
N SER A 25 -28.21 10.90 3.64
CA SER A 25 -27.37 11.04 4.83
C SER A 25 -27.44 9.80 5.73
N ALA A 26 -26.32 9.44 6.35
CA ALA A 26 -26.26 8.32 7.29
C ALA A 26 -27.21 8.47 8.49
N LYS A 27 -27.63 9.70 8.82
CA LYS A 27 -28.57 9.99 9.91
C LYS A 27 -30.01 9.64 9.52
N GLU A 28 -30.40 9.93 8.28
CA GLU A 28 -31.72 9.61 7.74
C GLU A 28 -31.88 8.10 7.53
N LEU A 29 -30.85 7.44 6.97
CA LEU A 29 -30.84 5.98 6.81
C LEU A 29 -30.84 5.25 8.16
N ALA A 30 -30.11 5.76 9.15
CA ALA A 30 -30.14 5.20 10.51
C ALA A 30 -31.55 5.26 11.13
N ALA A 31 -32.27 6.36 10.93
CA ALA A 31 -33.64 6.51 11.40
C ALA A 31 -34.61 5.58 10.65
N ALA A 32 -34.50 5.49 9.32
CA ALA A 32 -35.37 4.68 8.47
C ALA A 32 -35.24 3.18 8.74
N PHE A 33 -34.02 2.68 8.96
CA PHE A 33 -33.76 1.25 9.16
C PHE A 33 -33.64 0.86 10.64
N GLY A 34 -33.76 1.82 11.56
CA GLY A 34 -33.68 1.58 13.01
C GLY A 34 -32.28 1.15 13.48
N ILE A 35 -31.23 1.55 12.76
CA ILE A 35 -29.84 1.20 13.02
C ILE A 35 -29.04 2.43 13.49
N SER A 36 -27.78 2.25 13.89
CA SER A 36 -26.92 3.40 14.24
C SER A 36 -26.28 4.01 12.97
N PRO A 37 -26.01 5.33 12.94
CA PRO A 37 -25.26 5.95 11.84
C PRO A 37 -23.87 5.31 11.62
N ARG A 38 -23.26 4.76 12.68
CA ARG A 38 -22.02 3.98 12.60
C ARG A 38 -22.21 2.68 11.81
N HIS A 39 -23.36 2.02 11.96
CA HIS A 39 -23.69 0.81 11.21
C HIS A 39 -23.88 1.12 9.72
N VAL A 40 -24.53 2.24 9.37
CA VAL A 40 -24.68 2.70 7.97
C VAL A 40 -23.31 2.91 7.32
N ASN A 41 -22.41 3.65 7.98
CA ASN A 41 -21.06 3.89 7.48
C ASN A 41 -20.23 2.60 7.34
N ARG A 42 -20.44 1.62 8.24
CA ARG A 42 -19.79 0.32 8.14
C ARG A 42 -20.28 -0.46 6.91
N LEU A 43 -21.59 -0.49 6.67
CA LEU A 43 -22.20 -1.16 5.52
C LEU A 43 -21.74 -0.54 4.20
N ALA A 44 -21.69 0.80 4.13
CA ALA A 44 -21.17 1.51 2.97
C ALA A 44 -19.71 1.16 2.67
N LYS A 45 -18.87 1.04 3.71
CA LYS A 45 -17.47 0.60 3.56
C LYS A 45 -17.35 -0.86 3.13
N GLU A 46 -18.20 -1.74 3.66
CA GLU A 46 -18.22 -3.16 3.27
C GLU A 46 -18.60 -3.35 1.79
N GLU A 47 -19.61 -2.63 1.30
CA GLU A 47 -20.04 -2.67 -0.12
C GLU A 47 -19.07 -1.95 -1.07
N ALA A 48 -18.42 -0.87 -0.61
CA ALA A 48 -17.32 -0.24 -1.35
C ALA A 48 -16.04 -1.10 -1.40
N GLY A 49 -16.04 -2.29 -0.79
CA GLY A 49 -14.87 -3.19 -0.73
C GLY A 49 -13.79 -2.77 0.26
N GLU A 50 -14.04 -1.76 1.10
CA GLU A 50 -13.13 -1.22 2.10
C GLU A 50 -13.30 -1.86 3.49
N GLY A 51 -14.20 -2.85 3.63
CA GLY A 51 -14.50 -3.55 4.88
C GLY A 51 -13.75 -4.87 5.09
N ILE A 52 -13.71 -5.33 6.35
CA ILE A 52 -13.00 -6.53 6.88
C ILE A 52 -13.19 -7.82 6.05
N ALA A 53 -14.24 -7.93 5.24
CA ALA A 53 -14.45 -9.04 4.30
C ALA A 53 -13.38 -9.13 3.19
N ALA A 54 -12.63 -8.05 2.94
CA ALA A 54 -11.45 -8.05 2.07
C ALA A 54 -10.16 -8.50 2.80
N ARG A 55 -10.22 -8.76 4.12
CA ARG A 55 -9.06 -9.13 4.91
C ARG A 55 -9.04 -10.65 5.10
N ASP A 56 -8.08 -11.28 4.46
CA ASP A 56 -7.74 -12.69 4.66
C ASP A 56 -7.53 -12.94 6.18
N PRO A 57 -8.33 -13.83 6.83
CA PRO A 57 -8.24 -14.05 8.26
C PRO A 57 -6.85 -14.54 8.65
N SER A 58 -6.33 -14.04 9.78
CA SER A 58 -5.03 -14.49 10.29
C SER A 58 -5.17 -15.82 11.01
N GLU A 59 -4.38 -16.81 10.58
CA GLU A 59 -4.27 -18.10 11.26
C GLU A 59 -3.01 -18.16 12.13
N THR A 60 -3.09 -18.88 13.26
CA THR A 60 -1.95 -19.10 14.15
C THR A 60 -1.38 -20.48 13.90
N VAL A 61 -0.09 -20.54 13.56
CA VAL A 61 0.65 -21.79 13.37
C VAL A 61 1.72 -21.90 14.47
N ALA A 62 1.81 -23.07 15.09
CA ALA A 62 2.87 -23.41 16.04
C ALA A 62 3.75 -24.51 15.48
N PHE A 63 5.07 -24.35 15.57
CA PHE A 63 6.04 -25.38 15.21
C PHE A 63 7.08 -25.53 16.32
N ARG A 64 7.74 -26.68 16.35
CA ARG A 64 8.86 -26.93 17.27
C ARG A 64 10.17 -26.55 16.60
N ALA A 65 11.00 -25.82 17.33
CA ALA A 65 12.36 -25.51 16.95
C ALA A 65 13.25 -25.68 18.18
N SER A 66 14.49 -26.10 17.94
CA SER A 66 15.54 -26.09 18.96
C SER A 66 15.90 -24.67 19.37
N GLN A 67 16.51 -24.54 20.55
CA GLN A 67 16.95 -23.25 21.06
C GLN A 67 18.02 -22.61 20.16
N SER A 68 18.90 -23.42 19.55
CA SER A 68 19.92 -22.97 18.62
C SER A 68 19.32 -22.41 17.33
N GLU A 69 18.27 -23.05 16.78
CA GLU A 69 17.56 -22.55 15.60
C GLU A 69 16.88 -21.20 15.88
N LEU A 70 16.21 -21.07 17.03
CA LEU A 70 15.58 -19.81 17.41
C LEU A 70 16.60 -18.68 17.66
N ALA A 71 17.76 -19.00 18.23
CA ALA A 71 18.83 -18.03 18.46
C ALA A 71 19.43 -17.53 17.14
N ALA A 72 19.70 -18.43 16.19
CA ALA A 72 20.20 -18.07 14.87
C ALA A 72 19.19 -17.21 14.10
N PHE A 73 17.91 -17.59 14.12
CA PHE A 73 16.84 -16.79 13.52
C PHE A 73 16.76 -15.39 14.14
N ASP A 74 16.85 -15.29 15.46
CA ASP A 74 16.79 -14.04 16.20
C ASP A 74 17.92 -13.05 15.91
N ALA A 75 19.14 -13.56 15.70
CA ALA A 75 20.26 -12.73 15.26
C ALA A 75 19.99 -12.17 13.85
N GLU A 76 19.59 -13.05 12.93
CA GLU A 76 19.36 -12.75 11.52
C GLU A 76 18.24 -11.73 11.25
N TRP A 77 17.14 -11.74 12.01
CA TRP A 77 16.06 -10.77 11.77
C TRP A 77 16.28 -9.42 12.45
N ARG A 78 16.98 -9.39 13.58
CA ARG A 78 17.32 -8.13 14.26
C ARG A 78 18.30 -7.32 13.42
N GLU A 79 19.29 -7.97 12.81
CA GLU A 79 20.22 -7.32 11.88
C GLU A 79 19.49 -6.73 10.67
N ARG A 80 18.45 -7.41 10.17
CA ARG A 80 17.59 -6.93 9.07
C ARG A 80 16.56 -5.88 9.49
N GLY A 81 16.52 -5.48 10.76
CA GLY A 81 15.65 -4.40 11.24
C GLY A 81 14.16 -4.75 11.34
N PHE A 82 13.78 -6.03 11.42
CA PHE A 82 12.40 -6.38 11.75
C PHE A 82 12.08 -5.96 13.19
N SER A 83 10.82 -5.64 13.47
CA SER A 83 10.38 -5.20 14.80
C SER A 83 10.13 -6.36 15.77
N ASN A 84 9.71 -7.52 15.25
CA ASN A 84 9.40 -8.70 16.04
C ASN A 84 9.52 -9.99 15.22
N ARG A 85 9.59 -11.13 15.92
CA ARG A 85 9.70 -12.48 15.34
C ARG A 85 8.56 -12.80 14.37
N SER A 86 7.33 -12.40 14.66
CA SER A 86 6.18 -12.67 13.79
C SER A 86 6.29 -11.93 12.46
N GLN A 87 6.77 -10.68 12.47
CA GLN A 87 7.05 -9.92 11.26
C GLN A 87 8.14 -10.59 10.43
N ALA A 88 9.23 -11.00 11.08
CA ALA A 88 10.34 -11.70 10.42
C ALA A 88 9.91 -13.04 9.83
N LEU A 89 9.12 -13.83 10.56
CA LEU A 89 8.64 -15.13 10.07
C LEU A 89 7.66 -14.95 8.90
N ASN A 90 6.77 -13.96 8.99
CA ASN A 90 5.88 -13.61 7.88
C ASN A 90 6.67 -13.18 6.65
N ALA A 91 7.75 -12.42 6.80
CA ALA A 91 8.64 -12.05 5.69
C ALA A 91 9.23 -13.30 5.03
N VAL A 92 9.65 -14.29 5.83
CA VAL A 92 10.19 -15.55 5.33
C VAL A 92 9.14 -16.37 4.58
N LEU A 93 7.98 -16.58 5.19
CA LEU A 93 6.89 -17.33 4.56
C LEU A 93 6.42 -16.65 3.28
N ARG A 94 6.24 -15.33 3.31
CA ARG A 94 5.83 -14.55 2.15
C ARG A 94 6.85 -14.62 1.03
N GLY A 95 8.12 -14.38 1.32
CA GLY A 95 9.20 -14.50 0.34
C GLY A 95 9.25 -15.87 -0.32
N ARG A 96 9.05 -16.95 0.45
CA ARG A 96 9.03 -18.33 -0.08
C ARG A 96 7.77 -18.68 -0.87
N CYS A 97 6.63 -18.11 -0.53
CA CYS A 97 5.36 -18.35 -1.20
C CYS A 97 5.08 -17.36 -2.33
N GLY A 98 6.04 -16.53 -2.74
CA GLY A 98 5.87 -15.54 -3.81
C GLY A 98 5.01 -14.32 -3.42
N PHE A 99 4.80 -14.10 -2.12
CA PHE A 99 4.22 -12.87 -1.62
C PHE A 99 5.33 -11.84 -1.39
N LEU A 100 5.13 -10.65 -1.97
CA LEU A 100 5.97 -9.49 -1.69
C LEU A 100 5.80 -9.08 -0.22
N ASP A 101 6.84 -9.24 0.59
CA ASP A 101 6.92 -8.58 1.90
C ASP A 101 7.73 -7.30 1.78
N VAL A 102 7.07 -6.26 1.28
CA VAL A 102 7.67 -4.93 1.27
C VAL A 102 7.28 -4.22 2.57
N PRO A 103 8.23 -3.77 3.40
CA PRO A 103 7.89 -3.01 4.60
C PRO A 103 6.96 -1.86 4.22
N ARG A 104 5.85 -1.70 4.95
CA ARG A 104 4.83 -0.68 4.66
C ARG A 104 5.45 0.71 4.52
N ASP A 105 6.47 1.00 5.32
CA ASP A 105 7.17 2.28 5.34
C ASP A 105 8.02 2.48 4.07
N LEU A 106 8.57 1.40 3.50
CA LEU A 106 9.37 1.44 2.28
C LEU A 106 8.54 1.77 1.02
N VAL A 107 7.22 1.49 1.04
CA VAL A 107 6.31 1.79 -0.07
C VAL A 107 5.37 2.95 0.25
N ALA A 108 5.46 3.54 1.44
CA ALA A 108 4.57 4.61 1.85
C ALA A 108 4.74 5.84 0.94
N GLU A 109 5.98 6.23 0.68
CA GLU A 109 6.32 7.33 -0.23
C GLU A 109 5.92 7.03 -1.67
N PHE A 110 6.16 5.80 -2.14
CA PHE A 110 5.70 5.36 -3.46
C PHE A 110 4.17 5.45 -3.59
N CYS A 111 3.43 4.95 -2.60
CA CYS A 111 1.96 5.04 -2.58
C CYS A 111 1.47 6.49 -2.51
N ALA A 112 2.19 7.36 -1.82
CA ALA A 112 1.85 8.79 -1.71
C ALA A 112 2.07 9.49 -3.06
N ALA A 113 3.23 9.29 -3.69
CA ALA A 113 3.53 9.82 -5.02
C ALA A 113 2.53 9.30 -6.06
N TRP A 114 2.16 8.02 -6.00
CA TRP A 114 1.11 7.45 -6.87
C TRP A 114 -0.22 8.17 -6.73
N ARG A 115 -0.71 8.33 -5.50
CA ARG A 115 -1.97 9.03 -5.24
C ARG A 115 -1.91 10.46 -5.73
N GLN A 116 -0.83 11.18 -5.48
CA GLN A 116 -0.66 12.55 -5.93
C GLN A 116 -0.68 12.67 -7.47
N ALA A 117 -0.03 11.76 -8.20
CA ALA A 117 -0.09 11.72 -9.67
C ALA A 117 -1.53 11.53 -10.17
N LYS A 118 -2.26 10.62 -9.51
CA LYS A 118 -3.66 10.34 -9.84
C LYS A 118 -4.55 11.54 -9.56
N ASP A 119 -4.39 12.19 -8.41
CA ASP A 119 -5.18 13.35 -8.02
C ASP A 119 -4.98 14.51 -8.99
N VAL A 120 -3.74 14.77 -9.43
CA VAL A 120 -3.42 15.78 -10.46
C VAL A 120 -4.09 15.43 -11.79
N SER A 121 -4.07 14.16 -12.19
CA SER A 121 -4.72 13.70 -13.43
C SER A 121 -6.24 13.86 -13.40
N ASP A 122 -6.87 13.48 -12.28
CA ASP A 122 -8.32 13.59 -12.08
C ASP A 122 -8.76 15.07 -12.02
N ALA A 123 -8.00 15.92 -11.31
CA ALA A 123 -8.21 17.37 -11.28
C ALA A 123 -8.07 18.00 -12.67
N GLY A 124 -7.04 17.62 -13.44
CA GLY A 124 -6.84 18.06 -14.82
C GLY A 124 -8.02 17.70 -15.73
N MET A 125 -8.58 16.51 -15.57
CA MET A 125 -9.77 16.07 -16.32
C MET A 125 -11.02 16.91 -15.98
N VAL A 126 -11.22 17.26 -14.71
CA VAL A 126 -12.32 18.14 -14.28
C VAL A 126 -12.15 19.53 -14.87
N LEU A 127 -10.93 20.06 -14.83
CA LEU A 127 -10.59 21.39 -15.34
C LEU A 127 -10.78 21.45 -16.87
N ALA A 128 -10.30 20.44 -17.60
CA ALA A 128 -10.52 20.31 -19.05
C ALA A 128 -12.01 20.29 -19.41
N LYS A 129 -12.85 19.57 -18.64
CA LYS A 129 -14.31 19.56 -18.83
C LYS A 129 -14.94 20.91 -18.55
N ALA A 130 -14.48 21.65 -17.55
CA ALA A 130 -14.99 22.99 -17.23
C ALA A 130 -14.66 23.99 -18.35
N VAL A 131 -13.44 23.96 -18.87
CA VAL A 131 -13.01 24.78 -20.01
C VAL A 131 -13.79 24.44 -21.27
N HIS A 132 -13.91 23.16 -21.61
CA HIS A 132 -14.65 22.72 -22.79
C HIS A 132 -16.14 23.12 -22.74
N ARG A 133 -16.72 23.19 -21.55
CA ARG A 133 -18.10 23.66 -21.32
C ARG A 133 -18.24 25.18 -21.24
N GLY A 134 -17.15 25.94 -21.44
CA GLY A 134 -17.14 27.40 -21.35
C GLY A 134 -17.38 27.94 -19.93
N ARG A 135 -17.20 27.11 -18.88
CA ARG A 135 -17.40 27.51 -17.47
C ARG A 135 -16.15 28.11 -16.84
N LEU A 136 -15.02 27.99 -17.52
CA LEU A 136 -13.71 28.46 -17.08
C LEU A 136 -12.93 28.90 -18.31
N GLU A 137 -12.39 30.12 -18.28
CA GLU A 137 -11.39 30.54 -19.24
C GLU A 137 -10.00 30.38 -18.63
N VAL A 138 -9.06 29.88 -19.43
CA VAL A 138 -7.69 29.60 -19.01
C VAL A 138 -6.78 30.35 -19.95
N SER A 139 -5.86 31.14 -19.39
CA SER A 139 -4.90 31.88 -20.20
C SER A 139 -4.00 30.93 -21.00
N ALA A 140 -3.40 31.41 -22.08
CA ALA A 140 -2.47 30.60 -22.86
C ALA A 140 -1.27 30.12 -22.02
N ALA A 141 -0.79 30.97 -21.08
CA ALA A 141 0.30 30.64 -20.17
C ALA A 141 -0.12 29.53 -19.16
N ASP A 142 -1.29 29.68 -18.53
CA ASP A 142 -1.79 28.67 -17.58
C ASP A 142 -2.09 27.34 -18.29
N ARG A 143 -2.59 27.40 -19.53
CA ARG A 143 -2.81 26.21 -20.35
C ARG A 143 -1.51 25.46 -20.62
N ALA A 144 -0.40 26.15 -20.89
CA ALA A 144 0.89 25.52 -21.10
C ALA A 144 1.37 24.79 -19.83
N VAL A 145 1.30 25.46 -18.67
CA VAL A 145 1.67 24.87 -17.38
C VAL A 145 0.79 23.65 -17.03
N LEU A 146 -0.51 23.72 -17.30
CA LEU A 146 -1.43 22.61 -17.08
C LEU A 146 -1.13 21.39 -17.95
N ILE A 147 -0.69 21.61 -19.20
CA ILE A 147 -0.26 20.52 -20.09
C ILE A 147 0.99 19.84 -19.51
N GLU A 148 2.00 20.60 -19.11
CA GLU A 148 3.23 20.05 -18.53
C GLU A 148 2.97 19.24 -17.25
N LEU A 149 2.12 19.77 -16.35
CA LEU A 149 1.74 19.08 -15.12
C LEU A 149 1.00 17.78 -15.40
N LEU A 150 0.10 17.77 -16.39
CA LEU A 150 -0.66 16.58 -16.75
C LEU A 150 0.24 15.52 -17.41
N ASP A 151 1.14 15.94 -18.29
CA ASP A 151 2.11 15.05 -18.93
C ASP A 151 3.03 14.40 -17.89
N LEU A 152 3.51 15.17 -16.90
CA LEU A 152 4.31 14.65 -15.79
C LEU A 152 3.52 13.66 -14.92
N ALA A 153 2.27 13.99 -14.57
CA ALA A 153 1.43 13.10 -13.76
C ALA A 153 1.16 11.77 -14.48
N GLN A 154 0.90 11.82 -15.79
CA GLN A 154 0.70 10.65 -16.62
C GLN A 154 1.98 9.83 -16.80
N SER A 155 3.14 10.47 -17.02
CA SER A 155 4.42 9.76 -17.14
C SER A 155 4.76 9.04 -15.85
N MET A 156 4.58 9.71 -14.71
CA MET A 156 4.82 9.13 -13.38
C MET A 156 3.90 7.92 -13.15
N SER A 157 2.60 8.04 -13.43
CA SER A 157 1.66 6.92 -13.29
C SER A 157 2.03 5.72 -14.17
N ARG A 158 2.46 5.94 -15.42
CA ARG A 158 2.92 4.85 -16.31
C ARG A 158 4.20 4.20 -15.78
N GLU A 159 5.16 4.98 -15.33
CA GLU A 159 6.44 4.47 -14.82
C GLU A 159 6.27 3.63 -13.57
N MET A 160 5.51 4.13 -12.60
CA MET A 160 5.19 3.35 -11.42
C MET A 160 4.37 2.10 -11.76
N GLY A 161 3.56 2.15 -12.83
CA GLY A 161 2.79 0.99 -13.32
C GLY A 161 3.74 -0.11 -13.82
N ARG A 162 4.75 0.28 -14.60
CA ARG A 162 5.83 -0.63 -15.01
C ARG A 162 6.60 -1.19 -13.82
N MET A 163 6.88 -0.40 -12.79
CA MET A 163 7.55 -0.88 -11.57
C MET A 163 6.70 -1.93 -10.85
N LYS A 164 5.38 -1.72 -10.75
CA LYS A 164 4.45 -2.69 -10.18
C LYS A 164 4.44 -3.98 -11.00
N ASP A 165 4.36 -3.88 -12.32
CA ASP A 165 4.31 -5.05 -13.22
C ASP A 165 5.63 -5.84 -13.15
N ALA A 166 6.77 -5.15 -13.09
CA ALA A 166 8.08 -5.77 -12.88
C ALA A 166 8.16 -6.49 -11.53
N ALA A 167 7.70 -5.86 -10.44
CA ALA A 167 7.62 -6.49 -9.13
C ALA A 167 6.68 -7.72 -9.12
N GLN A 168 5.60 -7.67 -9.90
CA GLN A 168 4.68 -8.80 -10.07
C GLN A 168 5.32 -9.96 -10.84
N ALA A 169 6.09 -9.68 -11.89
CA ALA A 169 6.85 -10.69 -12.64
C ALA A 169 7.90 -11.39 -11.77
N LEU A 170 8.52 -10.67 -10.84
CA LEU A 170 9.49 -11.21 -9.87
C LEU A 170 8.86 -12.11 -8.79
N ARG A 171 7.53 -12.10 -8.61
CA ARG A 171 6.84 -12.97 -7.62
C ARG A 171 7.06 -14.46 -7.85
N HIS A 172 7.45 -14.84 -9.07
CA HIS A 172 7.70 -16.23 -9.46
C HIS A 172 9.18 -16.62 -9.46
N GLN A 173 10.08 -15.70 -9.10
CA GLN A 173 11.52 -15.97 -9.01
C GLN A 173 11.92 -16.26 -7.56
N GLU A 174 12.81 -17.24 -7.37
CA GLU A 174 13.42 -17.51 -6.06
C GLU A 174 14.15 -16.25 -5.56
N TRP A 175 14.36 -16.16 -4.23
CA TRP A 175 15.15 -15.07 -3.65
C TRP A 175 16.45 -14.88 -4.43
N PRO A 176 16.83 -13.65 -4.83
CA PRO A 176 18.16 -13.41 -5.34
C PRO A 176 19.16 -13.97 -4.33
N GLN A 177 20.01 -14.88 -4.79
CA GLN A 177 21.12 -15.38 -3.99
C GLN A 177 21.90 -14.16 -3.51
N ARG A 178 22.33 -14.16 -2.23
CA ARG A 178 23.29 -13.15 -1.76
C ARG A 178 24.41 -13.11 -2.80
N GLU A 179 24.68 -11.94 -3.37
CA GLU A 179 25.91 -11.75 -4.11
C GLU A 179 27.05 -12.07 -3.14
N GLU A 180 27.73 -13.20 -3.35
CA GLU A 180 28.97 -13.53 -2.67
C GLU A 180 30.02 -12.52 -3.15
N GLY A 181 30.00 -11.34 -2.52
CA GLY A 181 31.10 -10.40 -2.56
C GLY A 181 32.28 -11.01 -1.82
N GLN A 182 33.13 -11.70 -2.59
CA GLN A 182 34.57 -11.90 -2.42
C GLN A 182 35.08 -11.86 -0.98
N GLY A 183 35.49 -13.03 -0.49
CA GLY A 183 36.38 -13.14 0.65
C GLY A 183 37.60 -12.24 0.46
N ALA A 184 37.75 -11.27 1.35
CA ALA A 184 39.05 -10.77 1.73
C ALA A 184 39.17 -11.03 3.23
N ASP A 185 40.05 -11.97 3.51
CA ASP A 185 40.63 -12.30 4.80
C ASP A 185 40.81 -11.05 5.67
N GLY A 186 40.08 -11.00 6.79
CA GLY A 186 40.04 -9.87 7.70
C GLY A 186 40.48 -10.30 9.08
N ALA A 187 41.78 -10.59 9.21
CA ALA A 187 42.44 -10.71 10.49
C ALA A 187 42.05 -9.55 11.40
N VAL A 188 41.68 -9.89 12.63
CA VAL A 188 41.47 -8.99 13.75
C VAL A 188 42.64 -8.02 13.84
N LEU A 189 42.41 -6.73 13.60
CA LEU A 189 43.27 -5.65 14.09
C LEU A 189 42.41 -4.50 14.59
N GLU A 190 42.54 -4.26 15.89
CA GLU A 190 42.04 -3.10 16.60
C GLU A 190 42.50 -1.79 15.94
N GLY A 191 41.63 -0.77 15.96
CA GLY A 191 42.08 0.62 15.86
C GLY A 191 41.30 1.53 14.89
N THR A 192 40.49 2.41 15.50
CA THR A 192 40.09 3.76 15.03
C THR A 192 38.96 3.92 13.98
N PRO A 193 38.17 5.01 14.07
CA PRO A 193 36.80 5.08 13.56
C PRO A 193 36.75 5.47 12.08
N ARG A 194 35.95 4.75 11.29
CA ARG A 194 35.75 5.04 9.87
C ARG A 194 34.58 6.00 9.65
N GLU A 195 34.89 7.08 8.95
CA GLU A 195 34.00 8.08 8.42
C GLU A 195 32.92 7.47 7.53
N THR A 196 31.70 7.96 7.69
CA THR A 196 30.55 7.73 6.82
C THR A 196 30.80 8.29 5.42
N VAL A 197 30.92 7.43 4.42
CA VAL A 197 30.78 7.83 3.01
C VAL A 197 29.54 7.17 2.42
N THR A 198 28.51 8.00 2.29
CA THR A 198 27.26 7.78 1.57
C THR A 198 27.54 7.61 0.08
N GLY A 199 27.02 6.56 -0.55
CA GLY A 199 27.13 6.38 -2.00
C GLY A 199 26.32 5.21 -2.54
N LEU A 200 25.03 5.41 -2.78
CA LEU A 200 24.21 4.52 -3.61
C LEU A 200 24.67 4.64 -5.08
N ARG A 201 25.15 3.53 -5.65
CA ARG A 201 25.50 3.44 -7.08
C ARG A 201 24.50 2.53 -7.78
N LEU A 202 23.55 3.12 -8.49
CA LEU A 202 22.66 2.42 -9.43
C LEU A 202 23.45 2.14 -10.71
N VAL A 203 23.73 0.85 -10.98
CA VAL A 203 24.28 0.42 -12.27
C VAL A 203 23.13 0.07 -13.20
N ARG A 204 23.05 0.80 -14.31
CA ARG A 204 22.14 0.57 -15.45
C ARG A 204 22.90 -0.27 -16.47
N ASN A 205 22.46 -1.50 -16.73
CA ASN A 205 22.98 -2.27 -17.86
C ASN A 205 22.06 -2.08 -19.07
N GLY A 206 22.68 -1.76 -20.21
CA GLY A 206 22.07 -1.83 -21.54
C GLY A 206 22.17 -3.22 -22.14
#